data_AF-A0A1S9JF94-F1
#
_entry.id   AF-A0A1S9JF94-F1
#
_cell.length_a   1.000
_cell.length_b   1.000
_cell.length_c   1.000
_cell.angle_alpha   90.00
_cell.angle_beta   90.00
_cell.angle_gamma   90.00
#
_symmetry.space_group_name_H-M   'P 1'
#
loop_
_entity.id
_entity.type
_entity.pdbx_description
1 polymer ?
#
loop_
_entity_poly.entity_id
_entity_poly.type
_entity_poly.pdbx_seq_one_letter_code
_entity_poly.pdbx_strand_id
1 'polypeptide(L)'
;MGLFDKLKSLVSDDKKDTGTIEIIAPLSGEIVNIEDVPDVVFAEKIVGDGIAIKPTGNKMVAPVDGTIGKIFETNHAFSIESDSGVELFVHFGIDTVELKGEGFKRIAEEGQRVKVGDTVIEFDLPLLEEKAKSTLTPVVISNMDEIKELIKLSGSVTVGETPVIRIKK
;
A
#
# COMPACT_ATOMS: atom_id res chain seq x y z
N MET A 1 20.11 -11.05 42.64
CA MET A 1 18.83 -10.87 41.89
C MET A 1 18.53 -9.37 41.90
N GLY A 2 19.20 -8.50 41.16
CA GLY A 2 19.64 -8.59 39.78
C GLY A 2 18.89 -7.49 39.02
N LEU A 3 19.39 -6.25 39.07
CA LEU A 3 18.80 -5.09 38.38
C LEU A 3 18.59 -5.33 36.86
N PHE A 4 19.30 -6.33 36.32
CA PHE A 4 19.20 -6.85 34.96
C PHE A 4 17.89 -7.61 34.66
N ASP A 5 17.24 -8.23 35.65
CA ASP A 5 15.94 -8.91 35.44
C ASP A 5 14.80 -7.90 35.22
N LYS A 6 14.89 -6.71 35.86
CA LYS A 6 13.97 -5.59 35.62
C LYS A 6 14.18 -4.91 34.27
N LEU A 7 15.38 -4.96 33.70
CA LEU A 7 15.66 -4.39 32.38
C LEU A 7 15.14 -5.32 31.26
N LYS A 8 15.11 -6.63 31.51
CA LYS A 8 14.61 -7.62 30.55
C LYS A 8 13.08 -7.60 30.40
N SER A 9 12.34 -7.20 31.45
CA SER A 9 10.87 -7.05 31.35
C SER A 9 10.43 -5.77 30.64
N LEU A 10 11.36 -4.88 30.28
CA LEU A 10 11.07 -3.64 29.54
C LEU A 10 11.33 -3.77 28.03
N VAL A 11 11.82 -4.91 27.56
CA VAL A 11 12.12 -5.19 26.13
C VAL A 11 11.37 -6.44 25.66
N SER A 12 10.17 -6.67 26.18
CA SER A 12 9.34 -7.81 25.79
C SER A 12 7.88 -7.42 25.88
N ASP A 13 7.47 -6.54 24.98
CA ASP A 13 6.06 -6.33 24.66
C ASP A 13 5.84 -6.51 23.15
N ASP A 14 6.46 -7.53 22.56
CA ASP A 14 5.97 -8.17 21.33
C ASP A 14 4.88 -9.17 21.72
N LYS A 15 3.81 -8.66 22.34
CA LYS A 15 2.53 -9.36 22.32
C LYS A 15 2.09 -9.30 20.86
N LYS A 16 2.37 -10.38 20.12
CA LYS A 16 1.80 -10.64 18.81
C LYS A 16 0.27 -10.60 18.99
N ASP A 17 -0.32 -9.43 18.74
CA ASP A 17 -1.75 -9.20 18.86
C ASP A 17 -2.40 -10.05 17.76
N THR A 18 -2.95 -11.21 18.13
CA THR A 18 -3.37 -12.29 17.22
C THR A 18 -4.55 -11.92 16.33
N GLY A 19 -4.94 -10.65 16.28
CA GLY A 19 -5.99 -10.10 15.42
C GLY A 19 -5.61 -8.84 14.65
N THR A 20 -4.35 -8.40 14.70
CA THR A 20 -3.89 -7.25 13.89
C THR A 20 -3.32 -7.74 12.56
N ILE A 21 -3.83 -7.19 11.46
CA ILE A 21 -3.30 -7.41 10.11
C ILE A 21 -2.43 -6.20 9.74
N GLU A 22 -1.22 -6.45 9.25
CA GLU A 22 -0.34 -5.39 8.75
C GLU A 22 -0.39 -5.33 7.22
N ILE A 23 -0.49 -4.12 6.70
CA ILE A 23 -0.35 -3.82 5.27
C ILE A 23 1.06 -3.29 5.07
N ILE A 24 1.83 -3.92 4.19
CA ILE A 24 3.21 -3.55 3.90
C ILE A 24 3.28 -2.59 2.72
N ALA A 25 4.27 -1.70 2.70
CA ALA A 25 4.45 -0.70 1.67
C ALA A 25 4.51 -1.35 0.26
N PRO A 26 3.55 -1.05 -0.63
CA PRO A 26 3.59 -1.57 -1.99
C PRO A 26 4.65 -0.89 -2.85
N LEU A 27 5.22 0.24 -2.42
CA LEU A 27 6.33 0.93 -3.08
C LEU A 27 7.13 1.76 -2.07
N SER A 28 8.39 2.05 -2.37
CA SER A 28 9.23 2.91 -1.53
C SER A 28 8.82 4.37 -1.68
N GLY A 29 8.92 5.13 -0.59
CA GLY A 29 8.56 6.54 -0.61
C GLY A 29 8.39 7.17 0.76
N GLU A 30 7.62 8.26 0.79
CA GLU A 30 7.18 8.93 2.01
C GLU A 30 5.66 8.82 2.14
N ILE A 31 5.18 8.36 3.29
CA ILE A 31 3.74 8.33 3.57
C ILE A 31 3.23 9.77 3.68
N VAL A 32 2.13 10.05 2.99
CA VAL A 32 1.34 11.27 3.09
C VAL A 32 -0.11 10.92 3.45
N ASN A 33 -0.85 11.91 3.96
CA ASN A 33 -2.25 11.68 4.30
C ASN A 33 -3.08 11.46 3.03
N ILE A 34 -4.14 10.66 3.13
CA ILE A 34 -5.03 10.44 1.99
C ILE A 34 -5.76 11.74 1.60
N GLU A 35 -6.00 12.60 2.59
CA GLU A 35 -6.62 13.92 2.44
C GLU A 35 -5.74 14.91 1.65
N ASP A 36 -4.42 14.66 1.56
CA ASP A 36 -3.48 15.52 0.81
C ASP A 36 -3.39 15.13 -0.69
N VAL A 37 -4.11 14.08 -1.11
CA VAL A 37 -4.14 13.62 -2.51
C VAL A 37 -4.98 14.60 -3.34
N PRO A 38 -4.47 15.11 -4.50
CA PRO A 38 -5.17 16.11 -5.32
C PRO A 38 -6.26 15.49 -6.21
N ASP A 39 -7.12 14.66 -5.61
CA ASP A 39 -8.27 14.02 -6.24
C ASP A 39 -9.35 13.74 -5.18
N VAL A 40 -10.56 14.26 -5.42
CA VAL A 40 -11.69 14.19 -4.49
C VAL A 40 -12.10 12.75 -4.17
N VAL A 41 -11.95 11.83 -5.12
CA VAL A 41 -12.31 10.42 -4.94
C VAL A 41 -11.49 9.78 -3.82
N PHE A 42 -10.22 10.16 -3.71
CA PHE A 42 -9.32 9.68 -2.66
C PHE A 42 -9.36 10.57 -1.42
N ALA A 43 -9.30 11.90 -1.58
CA ALA A 43 -9.25 12.83 -0.45
C ALA A 43 -10.50 12.77 0.44
N GLU A 44 -11.68 12.58 -0.16
CA GLU A 44 -12.95 12.40 0.57
C GLU A 44 -13.25 10.93 0.90
N LYS A 45 -12.29 10.02 0.69
CA LYS A 45 -12.36 8.59 1.06
C LYS A 45 -13.56 7.85 0.44
N ILE A 46 -13.96 8.26 -0.76
CA ILE A 46 -15.14 7.70 -1.45
C ILE A 46 -14.92 6.23 -1.81
N VAL A 47 -13.70 5.87 -2.21
CA VAL A 47 -13.33 4.48 -2.57
C VAL A 47 -13.00 3.63 -1.34
N GLY A 48 -12.63 4.26 -0.23
CA GLY A 48 -12.10 3.62 0.96
C GLY A 48 -11.19 4.54 1.75
N ASP A 49 -10.74 4.11 2.93
CA ASP A 49 -9.77 4.84 3.74
C ASP A 49 -8.38 4.17 3.69
N GLY A 50 -7.34 4.97 3.90
CA GLY A 50 -5.96 4.52 3.83
C GLY A 50 -4.96 5.66 3.88
N ILE A 51 -3.86 5.50 3.16
CA ILE A 51 -2.76 6.45 3.05
C ILE A 51 -2.45 6.71 1.59
N ALA A 52 -1.58 7.67 1.31
CA ALA A 52 -0.89 7.75 0.02
C ALA A 52 0.62 7.73 0.22
N ILE A 53 1.35 7.37 -0.82
CA ILE A 53 2.82 7.35 -0.82
C ILE A 53 3.32 8.27 -1.92
N LYS A 54 4.25 9.17 -1.59
CA LYS A 54 5.06 9.88 -2.57
C LYS A 54 6.24 8.97 -2.96
N PRO A 55 6.29 8.44 -4.19
CA PRO A 55 7.19 7.36 -4.56
C PRO A 55 8.66 7.82 -4.69
N THR A 56 9.59 6.91 -4.39
CA THR A 56 11.04 7.08 -4.65
C THR A 56 11.68 5.85 -5.34
N GLY A 57 10.85 4.87 -5.73
CA GLY A 57 11.29 3.60 -6.36
C GLY A 57 10.88 3.49 -7.82
N ASN A 58 10.83 2.25 -8.33
CA ASN A 58 10.53 1.92 -9.73
C ASN A 58 9.59 0.72 -9.89
N LYS A 59 8.93 0.28 -8.82
CA LYS A 59 8.01 -0.86 -8.85
C LYS A 59 6.97 -0.77 -7.75
N MET A 60 5.81 -1.35 -8.05
CA MET A 60 4.76 -1.69 -7.10
C MET A 60 4.76 -3.19 -6.85
N VAL A 61 4.71 -3.56 -5.57
CA VAL A 61 4.69 -4.95 -5.09
C VAL A 61 3.41 -5.23 -4.34
N ALA A 62 3.11 -6.51 -4.13
CA ALA A 62 1.99 -6.93 -3.31
C ALA A 62 2.21 -6.48 -1.84
N PRO A 63 1.25 -5.74 -1.25
CA PRO A 63 1.34 -5.27 0.13
C PRO A 63 0.90 -6.33 1.17
N VAL A 64 0.32 -7.43 0.70
CA VAL A 64 -0.25 -8.53 1.49
C VAL A 64 -0.07 -9.85 0.76
N ASP A 65 -0.12 -10.96 1.49
CA ASP A 65 -0.30 -12.29 0.91
C ASP A 65 -1.76 -12.44 0.46
N GLY A 66 -1.99 -12.82 -0.79
CA GLY A 66 -3.33 -12.86 -1.35
C GLY A 66 -3.39 -13.11 -2.85
N THR A 67 -4.49 -12.67 -3.47
CA THR A 67 -4.74 -12.86 -4.90
C THR A 67 -4.96 -11.52 -5.58
N ILE A 68 -4.26 -11.29 -6.69
CA ILE A 68 -4.49 -10.11 -7.53
C ILE A 68 -5.90 -10.19 -8.10
N GLY A 69 -6.72 -9.18 -7.80
CA GLY A 69 -8.08 -9.09 -8.32
C GLY A 69 -8.08 -8.57 -9.76
N LYS A 70 -7.81 -7.27 -9.92
CA LYS A 70 -7.80 -6.58 -11.21
C LYS A 70 -6.49 -5.83 -11.40
N ILE A 71 -5.99 -5.78 -12.63
CA ILE A 71 -4.93 -4.86 -13.05
C ILE A 71 -5.52 -4.00 -14.18
N PHE A 72 -5.48 -2.69 -14.00
CA PHE A 72 -6.08 -1.76 -14.98
C PHE A 72 -5.38 -1.88 -16.33
N GLU A 73 -6.11 -1.65 -17.42
CA GLU A 73 -5.59 -1.81 -18.80
C GLU A 73 -4.34 -0.96 -19.07
N THR A 74 -4.26 0.21 -18.44
CA THR A 74 -3.11 1.12 -18.52
C THR A 74 -2.04 0.85 -17.47
N ASN A 75 -2.11 -0.28 -16.75
CA ASN A 75 -1.10 -0.81 -15.84
C ASN A 75 -0.64 0.13 -14.69
N HIS A 76 -1.40 1.18 -14.38
CA HIS A 76 -1.07 2.12 -13.30
C HIS A 76 -1.68 1.73 -11.94
N ALA A 77 -2.64 0.82 -11.93
CA ALA A 77 -3.39 0.47 -10.71
C ALA A 77 -3.74 -1.01 -10.67
N PHE A 78 -3.86 -1.54 -9.46
CA PHE A 78 -4.31 -2.90 -9.21
C PHE A 78 -5.11 -3.03 -7.92
N SER A 79 -5.95 -4.06 -7.86
CA SER A 79 -6.59 -4.52 -6.63
C SER A 79 -6.02 -5.86 -6.18
N ILE A 80 -6.03 -6.09 -4.87
CA ILE A 80 -5.59 -7.34 -4.26
C ILE A 80 -6.50 -7.64 -3.07
N GLU A 81 -6.97 -8.88 -2.99
CA GLU A 81 -7.66 -9.39 -1.80
C GLU A 81 -6.67 -10.25 -1.01
N SER A 82 -6.46 -9.93 0.26
CA SER A 82 -5.60 -10.72 1.15
C SER A 82 -6.27 -12.04 1.52
N ASP A 83 -5.47 -13.04 1.94
CA ASP A 83 -5.98 -14.29 2.50
C ASP A 83 -6.84 -14.08 3.78
N SER A 84 -6.81 -12.86 4.37
CA SER A 84 -7.64 -12.46 5.51
C SER A 84 -8.94 -11.72 5.10
N GLY A 85 -9.23 -11.63 3.81
CA GLY A 85 -10.42 -10.96 3.26
C GLY A 85 -10.36 -9.43 3.35
N VAL A 86 -9.15 -8.84 3.33
CA VAL A 86 -8.97 -7.38 3.22
C VAL A 86 -8.77 -7.06 1.76
N GLU A 87 -9.63 -6.22 1.20
CA GLU A 87 -9.53 -5.76 -0.18
C GLU A 87 -8.77 -4.43 -0.21
N LEU A 88 -7.65 -4.42 -0.94
CA LEU A 88 -6.84 -3.23 -1.14
C LEU A 88 -6.88 -2.79 -2.59
N PHE A 89 -6.79 -1.47 -2.76
CA PHE A 89 -6.62 -0.82 -4.04
C PHE A 89 -5.38 0.09 -4.00
N VAL A 90 -4.46 -0.16 -4.93
CA VAL A 90 -3.24 0.63 -5.11
C VAL A 90 -3.32 1.31 -6.46
N HIS A 91 -3.27 2.64 -6.46
CA HIS A 91 -3.43 3.47 -7.64
C HIS A 91 -2.24 4.40 -7.82
N PHE A 92 -1.39 4.18 -8.83
CA PHE A 92 -0.21 5.01 -9.04
C PHE A 92 -0.61 6.37 -9.63
N GLY A 93 -0.29 7.45 -8.90
CA GLY A 93 -0.48 8.83 -9.37
C GLY A 93 -1.94 9.25 -9.55
N ILE A 94 -2.15 10.46 -10.05
CA ILE A 94 -3.47 11.01 -10.41
C ILE A 94 -3.49 11.32 -11.91
N ASP A 95 -4.61 11.01 -12.55
CA ASP A 95 -4.83 11.11 -14.01
C ASP A 95 -3.83 10.30 -14.86
N THR A 96 -3.14 9.32 -14.27
CA THR A 96 -2.15 8.45 -14.96
C THR A 96 -2.78 7.51 -15.99
N VAL A 97 -4.10 7.32 -15.96
CA VAL A 97 -4.85 6.66 -17.03
C VAL A 97 -4.68 7.37 -18.39
N GLU A 98 -4.49 8.69 -18.39
CA GLU A 98 -4.31 9.49 -19.60
C GLU A 98 -2.99 9.18 -20.34
N LEU A 99 -2.02 8.59 -19.62
CA LEU A 99 -0.73 8.16 -20.17
C LEU A 99 -0.85 6.86 -20.97
N LYS A 100 -2.01 6.21 -20.99
CA LYS A 100 -2.30 5.02 -21.82
C LYS A 100 -1.28 3.88 -21.63
N GLY A 101 -0.76 3.75 -20.40
CA GLY A 101 0.23 2.73 -20.05
C GLY A 101 1.69 3.11 -20.33
N GLU A 102 1.96 4.30 -20.85
CA GLU A 102 3.32 4.80 -20.97
C GLU A 102 3.95 4.94 -19.58
N GLY A 103 5.18 4.41 -19.42
CA GLY A 103 5.90 4.42 -18.15
C GLY A 103 5.53 3.27 -17.21
N PHE A 104 4.60 2.38 -17.58
CA PHE A 104 4.22 1.22 -16.77
C PHE A 104 4.47 -0.10 -17.50
N LYS A 105 4.93 -1.10 -16.76
CA LYS A 105 5.13 -2.47 -17.25
C LYS A 105 4.51 -3.45 -16.27
N ARG A 106 3.49 -4.17 -16.74
CA ARG A 106 2.83 -5.23 -15.98
C ARG A 106 3.75 -6.45 -15.83
N ILE A 107 3.85 -6.96 -14.61
CA ILE A 107 4.65 -8.15 -14.27
C ILE A 107 3.75 -9.30 -13.80
N ALA A 108 2.76 -9.01 -12.96
CA ALA A 108 1.81 -10.01 -12.48
C ALA A 108 0.55 -10.11 -13.36
N GLU A 109 -0.18 -11.21 -13.20
CA GLU A 109 -1.43 -11.48 -13.89
C GLU A 109 -2.65 -11.37 -12.96
N GLU A 110 -3.84 -11.14 -13.55
CA GLU A 110 -5.09 -11.16 -12.78
C GLU A 110 -5.40 -12.59 -12.33
N GLY A 111 -5.91 -12.74 -11.11
CA GLY A 111 -6.12 -14.04 -10.47
C GLY A 111 -4.82 -14.72 -10.00
N GLN A 112 -3.65 -14.10 -10.19
CA GLN A 112 -2.39 -14.64 -9.70
C GLN A 112 -2.34 -14.55 -8.17
N ARG A 113 -1.99 -15.66 -7.52
CA ARG A 113 -1.65 -15.67 -6.09
C ARG A 113 -0.24 -15.14 -5.88
N VAL A 114 -0.09 -14.21 -4.94
CA VAL A 114 1.15 -13.48 -4.66
C VAL A 114 1.44 -13.47 -3.16
N LYS A 115 2.70 -13.25 -2.82
CA LYS A 115 3.16 -12.96 -1.47
C LYS A 115 3.61 -11.51 -1.33
N VAL A 116 3.67 -11.02 -0.10
CA VAL A 116 4.24 -9.71 0.22
C VAL A 116 5.59 -9.54 -0.49
N GLY A 117 5.74 -8.45 -1.24
CA GLY A 117 6.98 -8.13 -1.97
C GLY A 117 7.06 -8.67 -3.40
N ASP A 118 6.17 -9.57 -3.82
CA ASP A 118 6.09 -10.01 -5.21
C ASP A 118 5.76 -8.82 -6.12
N THR A 119 6.49 -8.68 -7.22
CA THR A 119 6.35 -7.51 -8.11
C THR A 119 5.08 -7.63 -8.96
N VAL A 120 4.27 -6.58 -8.93
CA VAL A 120 3.00 -6.49 -9.67
C VAL A 120 3.19 -5.68 -10.94
N ILE A 121 3.76 -4.48 -10.79
CA ILE A 121 3.99 -3.50 -11.87
C ILE A 121 5.37 -2.87 -11.66
N GLU A 122 6.14 -2.72 -12.74
CA GLU A 122 7.32 -1.85 -12.80
C GLU A 122 6.93 -0.51 -13.43
N PHE A 123 7.62 0.56 -13.04
CA PHE A 123 7.36 1.90 -13.58
C PHE A 123 8.62 2.76 -13.74
N ASP A 124 8.58 3.71 -14.67
CA ASP A 124 9.62 4.71 -14.92
C ASP A 124 9.27 6.00 -14.18
N LEU A 125 9.82 6.18 -12.97
CA LEU A 125 9.47 7.32 -12.13
C LEU A 125 9.84 8.68 -12.75
N PRO A 126 11.06 8.89 -13.30
CA PRO A 126 11.40 10.14 -13.98
C PRO A 126 10.41 10.53 -15.08
N LEU A 127 10.02 9.57 -15.93
CA LEU A 127 9.03 9.82 -16.99
C LEU A 127 7.67 10.20 -16.41
N LEU A 128 7.23 9.49 -15.37
CA LEU A 128 5.93 9.70 -14.75
C LEU A 128 5.88 11.02 -13.95
N GLU A 129 6.97 11.46 -13.34
CA GLU A 129 7.06 12.76 -12.67
C GLU A 129 6.94 13.93 -13.66
N GLU A 130 7.40 13.75 -14.90
CA GLU A 130 7.27 14.78 -15.95
C GLU A 130 5.85 14.86 -16.51
N LYS A 131 5.17 13.70 -16.65
CA LYS A 131 3.93 13.59 -17.43
C LYS A 131 2.66 13.47 -16.59
N ALA A 132 2.73 12.88 -15.41
CA ALA A 132 1.57 12.72 -14.55
C ALA A 132 1.25 14.02 -13.82
N LYS A 133 -0.04 14.26 -13.56
CA LYS A 133 -0.49 15.39 -12.75
C LYS A 133 0.03 15.32 -11.31
N SER A 134 0.13 14.11 -10.77
CA SER A 134 0.73 13.81 -9.48
C SER A 134 1.21 12.37 -9.46
N THR A 135 2.30 12.10 -8.76
CA THR A 135 2.80 10.73 -8.50
C THR A 135 2.37 10.19 -7.14
N LEU A 136 1.61 10.97 -6.35
CA LEU A 136 1.05 10.47 -5.10
C LEU A 136 0.21 9.22 -5.39
N THR A 137 0.54 8.14 -4.69
CA THR A 137 0.00 6.80 -4.93
C THR A 137 -0.87 6.39 -3.76
N PRO A 138 -2.21 6.55 -3.87
CA PRO A 138 -3.15 6.01 -2.89
C PRO A 138 -2.98 4.50 -2.66
N VAL A 139 -3.03 4.11 -1.39
CA VAL A 139 -3.11 2.73 -0.91
C VAL A 139 -4.29 2.69 0.06
N VAL A 140 -5.43 2.22 -0.43
CA VAL A 140 -6.71 2.26 0.29
C VAL A 140 -7.28 0.87 0.51
N ILE A 141 -8.05 0.72 1.58
CA ILE A 141 -8.85 -0.48 1.86
C ILE A 141 -10.28 -0.19 1.38
N SER A 142 -10.80 -1.00 0.46
CA SER A 142 -12.10 -0.77 -0.17
C SER A 142 -13.28 -1.32 0.63
N ASN A 143 -13.09 -2.43 1.36
CA ASN A 143 -14.15 -3.06 2.16
C ASN A 143 -14.17 -2.57 3.62
N MET A 144 -14.28 -1.24 3.80
CA MET A 144 -14.20 -0.58 5.12
C MET A 144 -15.27 -1.04 6.13
N ASP A 145 -16.42 -1.53 5.68
CA ASP A 145 -17.47 -2.07 6.56
C ASP A 145 -17.02 -3.29 7.37
N GLU A 146 -15.95 -3.97 6.92
CA GLU A 146 -15.35 -5.11 7.61
C GLU A 146 -14.19 -4.72 8.55
N ILE A 147 -13.86 -3.43 8.66
CA ILE A 147 -12.72 -2.93 9.41
C ILE A 147 -13.19 -2.23 10.69
N LYS A 148 -12.84 -2.79 11.86
CA LYS A 148 -13.17 -2.20 13.18
C LYS A 148 -12.22 -1.07 13.58
N GLU A 149 -10.95 -1.20 13.24
CA GLU A 149 -9.91 -0.22 13.57
C GLU A 149 -8.91 -0.13 12.42
N LEU A 150 -8.52 1.09 12.05
CA LEU A 150 -7.51 1.39 11.04
C LEU A 150 -6.51 2.40 11.62
N ILE A 151 -5.26 1.99 11.75
CA ILE A 151 -4.16 2.80 12.25
C ILE A 151 -3.21 3.09 11.08
N LYS A 152 -3.11 4.37 10.71
CA LYS A 152 -2.20 4.86 9.67
C LYS A 152 -0.82 5.11 10.29
N LEU A 153 0.23 4.52 9.71
CA LEU A 153 1.61 4.80 10.09
C LEU A 153 2.13 6.02 9.29
N SER A 154 3.32 6.50 9.61
CA SER A 154 3.90 7.70 8.97
C SER A 154 5.41 7.57 8.77
N GLY A 155 5.96 8.46 7.94
CA GLY A 155 7.40 8.53 7.65
C GLY A 155 7.79 7.84 6.35
N SER A 156 9.10 7.64 6.18
CA SER A 156 9.67 6.99 5.00
C SER A 156 9.49 5.48 5.05
N VAL A 157 9.22 4.88 3.90
CA VAL A 157 8.94 3.45 3.75
C VAL A 157 9.76 2.81 2.64
N THR A 158 10.11 1.55 2.85
CA THR A 158 10.82 0.70 1.89
C THR A 158 9.89 -0.37 1.35
N VAL A 159 9.87 -0.51 0.02
CA VAL A 159 9.03 -1.46 -0.73
C VAL A 159 9.13 -2.88 -0.17
N GLY A 160 7.98 -3.49 0.10
CA GLY A 160 7.89 -4.88 0.57
C GLY A 160 8.41 -5.14 1.98
N GLU A 161 8.81 -4.11 2.73
CA GLU A 161 9.41 -4.25 4.06
C GLU A 161 8.65 -3.48 5.14
N THR A 162 8.40 -2.19 4.92
CA THR A 162 7.89 -1.31 5.98
C THR A 162 6.36 -1.39 6.09
N PRO A 163 5.78 -1.60 7.28
CA PRO A 163 4.32 -1.52 7.44
C PRO A 163 3.83 -0.08 7.24
N VAL A 164 2.68 0.08 6.57
CA VAL A 164 2.04 1.38 6.29
C VAL A 164 0.71 1.56 7.01
N ILE A 165 -0.02 0.47 7.23
CA ILE A 165 -1.31 0.46 7.92
C ILE A 165 -1.38 -0.77 8.81
N ARG A 166 -1.98 -0.61 10.01
CA ARG A 166 -2.42 -1.72 10.86
C ARG A 166 -3.93 -1.72 10.97
N ILE A 167 -4.57 -2.87 10.85
CA ILE A 167 -6.03 -2.99 10.96
C ILE A 167 -6.45 -4.09 11.92
N LYS A 168 -7.67 -3.94 12.45
CA LYS A 168 -8.40 -4.99 13.14
C LYS A 168 -9.75 -5.19 12.46
N LYS A 169 -10.10 -6.44 12.15
CA LYS A 169 -11.42 -6.84 11.63
C LYS A 169 -12.36 -7.26 12.76
#